data_AF-F2NDI2-F1
#
_entry.id   AF-F2NDI2-F1
#
_cell.length_a   1.000
_cell.length_b   1.000
_cell.length_c   1.000
_cell.angle_alpha   90.00
_cell.angle_beta   90.00
_cell.angle_gamma   90.00
#
_symmetry.space_group_name_H-M   'P 1'
#
loop_
_entity.id
_entity.type
_entity.pdbx_description
1 polymer ?
#
loop_
_entity_poly.entity_id
_entity_poly.type
_entity_poly.pdbx_seq_one_letter_code
_entity_poly.pdbx_strand_id
1 'polypeptide(L)'
;MLSKLEVIPGGKQPESHEVLSPEEDLRTFHLVLDSLLREAQMTWADIWNELMGTVTNGSIILSDAQKGAKPKCGWAEFLEKLWLLKHYLDYARKFAAKDA
;
A
#
# COMPACT_ATOMS: atom_id res chain seq x y z
N MET A 1 39.87 45.53 -0.25
CA MET A 1 40.05 44.67 0.94
C MET A 1 39.18 43.44 0.77
N LEU A 2 39.77 42.25 0.85
CA LEU A 2 39.15 40.97 0.52
C LEU A 2 38.09 40.57 1.56
N SER A 3 36.87 40.31 1.09
CA SER A 3 35.77 39.79 1.91
C SER A 3 36.11 38.39 2.41
N LYS A 4 36.11 38.21 3.73
CA LYS A 4 36.34 36.93 4.39
C LYS A 4 35.11 36.05 4.18
N LEU A 5 35.25 34.95 3.45
CA LEU A 5 34.21 33.94 3.33
C LEU A 5 34.23 33.08 4.60
N GLU A 6 33.11 33.04 5.31
CA GLU A 6 32.92 32.23 6.51
C GLU A 6 32.14 30.96 6.12
N VAL A 7 32.74 29.80 6.37
CA VAL A 7 32.12 28.50 6.09
C VAL A 7 31.15 28.19 7.23
N ILE A 8 29.86 28.24 6.94
CA ILE A 8 28.82 27.74 7.84
C ILE A 8 28.84 26.22 7.72
N PRO A 9 29.15 25.46 8.78
CA PRO A 9 29.08 24.00 8.74
C PRO A 9 27.60 23.59 8.61
N GLY A 10 27.17 23.31 7.38
CA GLY A 10 25.89 22.70 7.06
C GLY A 10 25.88 21.22 7.43
N GLY A 11 26.10 20.91 8.70
CA GLY A 11 25.93 19.57 9.24
C GLY A 11 24.61 19.52 9.99
N LYS A 12 23.58 18.90 9.40
CA LYS A 12 22.55 18.26 10.23
C LYS A 12 23.33 17.34 11.18
N GLN A 13 23.20 17.55 12.48
CA GLN A 13 23.70 16.60 13.46
C GLN A 13 23.22 15.21 13.03
N PRO A 14 24.08 14.18 13.05
CA PRO A 14 23.61 12.81 12.85
C PRO A 14 22.58 12.58 13.96
N GLU A 15 21.30 12.55 13.58
CA GLU A 15 20.24 12.16 14.48
C GLU A 15 20.67 10.81 15.05
N SER A 16 20.86 10.74 16.37
CA SER A 16 21.18 9.50 17.04
C SER A 16 20.00 8.56 16.81
N HIS A 17 20.10 7.68 15.82
CA HIS A 17 19.13 6.62 15.66
C HIS A 17 19.19 5.75 16.91
N GLU A 18 18.15 5.85 17.74
CA GLU A 18 17.95 4.94 18.86
C GLU A 18 17.85 3.54 18.28
N VAL A 19 18.80 2.68 18.65
CA VAL A 19 18.77 1.27 18.26
C VAL A 19 17.68 0.63 19.11
N LEU A 20 16.56 0.27 18.46
CA LEU A 20 15.46 -0.42 19.12
C LEU A 20 15.95 -1.74 19.71
N SER A 21 15.40 -2.11 20.87
CA SER A 21 15.54 -3.47 21.36
C SER A 21 14.90 -4.47 20.38
N PRO A 22 15.35 -5.74 20.35
CA PRO A 22 14.73 -6.77 19.52
C PRO A 22 13.21 -6.89 19.71
N GLU A 23 12.72 -6.72 20.94
CA GLU A 23 11.30 -6.78 21.27
C GLU A 23 10.52 -5.58 20.70
N GLU A 24 11.12 -4.39 20.70
CA GLU A 24 10.53 -3.18 20.12
C GLU A 24 10.54 -3.24 18.58
N ASP A 25 11.59 -3.79 17.99
CA ASP A 25 11.68 -4.00 16.55
C ASP A 25 10.63 -5.03 16.08
N LEU A 26 10.51 -6.16 16.77
CA LEU A 26 9.47 -7.17 16.49
C LEU A 26 8.06 -6.61 16.66
N ARG A 27 7.82 -5.79 17.69
CA ARG A 27 6.52 -5.13 17.88
C ARG A 27 6.22 -4.18 16.72
N THR A 28 7.20 -3.37 16.33
CA THR A 28 7.08 -2.42 15.21
C THR A 28 6.80 -3.16 13.91
N PHE A 29 7.52 -4.26 13.66
CA PHE A 29 7.31 -5.15 12.53
C PHE A 29 5.87 -5.67 12.49
N HIS A 30 5.36 -6.23 13.60
CA HIS A 30 3.99 -6.76 13.65
C HIS A 30 2.93 -5.68 13.42
N LEU A 31 3.11 -4.49 13.99
CA LEU A 31 2.18 -3.37 13.80
C LEU A 31 2.12 -2.93 12.33
N VAL A 32 3.27 -2.84 11.67
CA VAL A 32 3.35 -2.48 10.25
C VAL A 32 2.71 -3.58 9.38
N LEU A 33 2.98 -4.85 9.67
CA LEU A 33 2.41 -5.96 8.91
C LEU A 33 0.89 -6.05 9.07
N ASP A 34 0.37 -5.90 10.30
CA ASP A 34 -1.08 -5.88 10.56
C ASP A 34 -1.75 -4.72 9.81
N SER A 35 -1.16 -3.53 9.83
CA SER A 35 -1.65 -2.38 9.08
C SER A 35 -1.69 -2.66 7.58
N LEU A 36 -0.61 -3.17 6.98
CA LEU A 36 -0.54 -3.47 5.55
C LEU A 36 -1.59 -4.52 5.11
N LEU A 37 -1.75 -5.58 5.90
CA LEU A 37 -2.72 -6.64 5.59
C LEU A 37 -4.16 -6.14 5.74
N ARG A 38 -4.43 -5.28 6.74
CA ARG A 38 -5.73 -4.64 6.92
C ARG A 38 -6.08 -3.74 5.73
N GLU A 39 -5.15 -2.90 5.29
CA GLU A 39 -5.34 -2.03 4.13
C GLU A 39 -5.54 -2.83 2.84
N ALA A 40 -4.79 -3.93 2.66
CA ALA A 40 -4.99 -4.86 1.55
C ALA A 40 -6.40 -5.47 1.58
N GLN A 41 -6.86 -5.93 2.75
CA GLN A 41 -8.18 -6.53 2.90
C GLN A 41 -9.30 -5.52 2.64
N MET A 42 -9.17 -4.29 3.13
CA MET A 42 -10.13 -3.21 2.86
C MET A 42 -10.18 -2.85 1.38
N THR A 43 -9.01 -2.68 0.75
CA THR A 43 -8.93 -2.39 -0.69
C THR A 43 -9.54 -3.51 -1.53
N TRP A 44 -9.32 -4.77 -1.16
CA TRP A 44 -9.96 -5.90 -1.81
C TRP A 44 -11.48 -5.88 -1.65
N ALA A 45 -12.00 -5.56 -0.45
CA ALA A 45 -13.43 -5.44 -0.22
C ALA A 45 -14.05 -4.34 -1.10
N ASP A 46 -13.37 -3.21 -1.27
CA ASP A 46 -13.82 -2.13 -2.16
C ASP A 46 -13.86 -2.60 -3.62
N ILE A 47 -12.78 -3.21 -4.12
CA ILE A 47 -12.73 -3.80 -5.47
C ILE A 47 -13.88 -4.79 -5.67
N TRP A 48 -14.11 -5.66 -4.70
CA TRP A 48 -15.20 -6.64 -4.76
C TRP A 48 -16.57 -5.95 -4.84
N ASN A 49 -16.81 -4.91 -4.02
CA ASN A 49 -18.06 -4.15 -4.03
C ASN A 49 -18.33 -3.41 -5.36
N GLU A 50 -17.28 -2.98 -6.05
CA GLU A 50 -17.38 -2.39 -7.40
C GLU A 50 -17.84 -3.42 -8.45
N LEU A 51 -17.47 -4.69 -8.25
CA LEU A 51 -17.84 -5.80 -9.13
C LEU A 51 -19.19 -6.44 -8.74
N MET A 52 -19.57 -6.35 -7.46
CA MET A 52 -20.83 -6.86 -6.92
C MET A 52 -22.03 -6.13 -7.54
N GLY A 53 -22.91 -6.91 -8.17
CA GLY A 53 -24.05 -6.45 -8.97
C GLY A 53 -23.86 -6.64 -10.47
N THR A 54 -22.62 -6.79 -10.95
CA THR A 54 -22.31 -7.18 -12.34
C THR A 54 -21.98 -8.67 -12.45
N VAL A 55 -21.44 -9.24 -11.37
CA VAL A 55 -21.04 -10.64 -11.28
C VAL A 55 -21.82 -11.27 -10.12
N THR A 56 -22.66 -12.27 -10.38
CA THR A 56 -23.21 -13.15 -9.34
C THR A 56 -22.57 -14.53 -9.49
N ASN A 57 -22.38 -15.23 -8.37
CA ASN A 57 -21.72 -16.54 -8.23
C ASN A 57 -21.65 -17.37 -9.54
N GLY A 58 -20.51 -17.29 -10.23
CA GLY A 58 -20.18 -18.15 -11.37
C GLY A 58 -20.77 -17.76 -12.73
N SER A 59 -21.59 -16.70 -12.83
CA SER A 59 -22.11 -16.23 -14.11
C SER A 59 -22.36 -14.73 -14.11
N ILE A 60 -21.71 -14.04 -15.05
CA ILE A 60 -22.00 -12.65 -15.41
C ILE A 60 -23.48 -12.58 -15.82
N ILE A 61 -24.28 -11.70 -15.21
CA ILE A 61 -25.68 -11.51 -15.64
C ILE A 61 -25.65 -10.90 -17.05
N LEU A 62 -26.08 -11.71 -18.01
CA LEU A 62 -25.85 -11.57 -19.45
C LEU A 62 -26.45 -10.32 -20.11
N SER A 63 -27.34 -9.56 -19.45
CA SER A 63 -28.04 -8.44 -20.08
C SER A 63 -27.23 -7.15 -20.11
N ASP A 64 -26.47 -6.83 -19.05
CA ASP A 64 -25.64 -5.61 -18.99
C ASP A 64 -24.20 -5.85 -19.46
N ALA A 65 -23.75 -7.10 -19.45
CA ALA A 65 -22.43 -7.46 -19.97
C ALA A 65 -22.29 -7.27 -21.48
N GLN A 66 -23.39 -7.36 -22.24
CA GLN A 66 -23.41 -7.04 -23.67
C GLN A 66 -23.13 -5.55 -23.96
N LYS A 67 -23.27 -4.67 -22.97
CA LYS A 67 -22.98 -3.23 -23.10
C LYS A 67 -21.59 -2.83 -22.61
N GLY A 68 -20.78 -3.80 -22.17
CA GLY A 68 -19.49 -3.56 -21.55
C GLY A 68 -19.65 -3.36 -20.05
N ALA A 69 -19.28 -4.38 -19.26
CA ALA A 69 -19.22 -4.28 -17.81
C ALA A 69 -18.26 -3.14 -17.42
N LYS A 70 -18.78 -2.11 -16.77
CA LYS A 70 -17.99 -0.99 -16.23
C LYS A 70 -18.17 -0.96 -14.71
N PRO A 71 -17.09 -0.94 -13.93
CA PRO A 71 -17.19 -0.80 -12.47
C PRO A 71 -17.89 0.53 -12.11
N LYS A 72 -18.56 0.59 -10.95
CA LYS A 72 -19.36 1.78 -10.57
C LYS A 72 -18.47 3.02 -10.45
N CYS A 73 -17.25 2.86 -9.94
CA CYS A 73 -16.21 3.90 -9.89
C CYS A 73 -15.54 4.22 -11.25
N GLY A 74 -15.77 3.42 -12.29
CA GLY A 74 -15.10 3.53 -13.59
C GLY A 74 -13.68 2.95 -13.62
N TRP A 75 -13.14 2.78 -14.83
CA TRP A 75 -11.90 2.00 -15.05
C TRP A 75 -10.65 2.62 -14.43
N ALA A 76 -10.53 3.95 -14.43
CA ALA A 76 -9.35 4.62 -13.89
C ALA A 76 -9.20 4.35 -12.38
N GLU A 77 -10.23 4.69 -11.59
CA GLU A 77 -10.23 4.46 -10.14
C GLU A 77 -10.15 2.96 -9.80
N PHE A 78 -10.82 2.11 -10.58
CA PHE A 78 -10.75 0.66 -10.38
C PHE A 78 -9.32 0.11 -10.57
N LEU A 79 -8.61 0.57 -11.60
CA LEU A 79 -7.22 0.18 -11.84
C LEU A 79 -6.30 0.71 -10.74
N GLU A 80 -6.53 1.93 -10.25
CA GLU A 80 -5.79 2.47 -9.10
C GLU A 80 -5.98 1.62 -7.84
N LYS A 81 -7.21 1.18 -7.54
CA LYS A 81 -7.49 0.26 -6.43
C LYS A 81 -6.73 -1.06 -6.60
N LEU A 82 -6.69 -1.62 -7.82
CA LEU A 82 -5.91 -2.85 -8.11
C LEU A 82 -4.39 -2.63 -7.92
N TRP A 83 -3.87 -1.48 -8.35
CA TRP A 83 -2.48 -1.11 -8.13
C TRP A 83 -2.15 -0.96 -6.65
N LEU A 84 -3.04 -0.35 -5.88
CA LEU A 84 -2.90 -0.17 -4.44
C LEU A 84 -2.91 -1.52 -3.72
N LEU A 85 -3.83 -2.41 -4.09
CA LEU A 85 -3.86 -3.78 -3.57
C LEU A 85 -2.55 -4.52 -3.85
N LYS A 86 -2.06 -4.46 -5.09
CA LYS A 86 -0.76 -5.03 -5.46
C LYS A 86 0.36 -4.46 -4.60
N HIS A 87 0.37 -3.14 -4.37
CA HIS A 87 1.38 -2.48 -3.55
C HIS A 87 1.40 -3.03 -2.12
N TYR A 88 0.25 -3.14 -1.46
CA TYR A 88 0.16 -3.68 -0.11
C TYR A 88 0.62 -5.14 -0.03
N LEU A 89 0.21 -5.98 -0.99
CA LEU A 89 0.60 -7.39 -1.03
C LEU A 89 2.09 -7.58 -1.32
N ASP A 90 2.66 -6.78 -2.23
CA ASP A 90 4.10 -6.82 -2.51
C ASP A 90 4.93 -6.39 -1.30
N TYR A 91 4.47 -5.37 -0.56
CA TYR A 91 5.13 -4.96 0.67
C TYR A 91 5.01 -6.03 1.77
N ALA A 92 3.81 -6.54 2.04
CA ALA A 92 3.60 -7.63 3.00
C ALA A 92 4.45 -8.87 2.67
N ARG A 93 4.59 -9.22 1.38
CA ARG A 93 5.45 -10.31 0.93
C ARG A 93 6.93 -10.08 1.27
N LYS A 94 7.42 -8.84 1.20
CA LYS A 94 8.81 -8.53 1.60
C LYS A 94 9.04 -8.77 3.10
N PHE A 95 8.02 -8.54 3.93
CA PHE A 95 8.10 -8.87 5.35
C PHE A 95 8.09 -10.38 5.57
N ALA A 96 7.26 -11.13 4.84
CA ALA A 96 7.24 -12.59 4.93
C ALA A 96 8.51 -13.29 4.38
N ALA A 97 9.15 -12.69 3.37
CA ALA A 97 10.37 -13.22 2.76
C ALA A 97 11.65 -12.89 3.56
N LYS A 98 11.56 -12.02 4.57
CA LYS A 98 12.71 -11.62 5.38
C LYS A 98 13.11 -12.67 6.43
N ASP A 99 12.29 -13.71 6.61
CA ASP A 99 12.48 -14.81 7.58
C ASP A 99 12.57 -16.20 6.91
N ALA A 100 13.01 -16.30 5.65
CA ALA A 100 13.28 -17.57 4.96
C ALA A 100 14.78 -17.83 4.75
#